data_AF-R4W912-F1
#
_entry.id   AF-R4W912-F1
#
_cell.length_a   1.000
_cell.length_b   1.000
_cell.length_c   1.000
_cell.angle_alpha   90.00
_cell.angle_beta   90.00
_cell.angle_gamma   90.00
#
_symmetry.space_group_name_H-M   'P 1'
#
loop_
_entity.id
_entity.type
_entity.pdbx_description
1 polymer ?
#
loop_
_entity_poly.entity_id
_entity_poly.type
_entity_poly.pdbx_seq_one_letter_code
_entity_poly.pdbx_strand_id
1 'polypeptide(L)'
;MTAAGTAICDACDREGPVQQLAEVILPSGPMTVCPECRYHAEELAARSTVDCEGCGETVTATDLSRTALPDGTDMILCSNCRTDVSAGERPGDADGRSEADGSETPEDTTANEAGSTPDDASAGAGSETGRSKRATGSGGPSTAHDPGATGDASASAGSDARTGSNGKTGTDACGSAATGEAVTDGATGKPATTQTACDQCGGLYSIELYRVTTVDGRTERFCPDCKDDGIEQGIVSDVELRRAQAYEALGLEGSASSDDVRQAYLEQVKEVHPDRSDGSRSEFMLVQQAYERLRDD
;
A
#
# COMPACT_ATOMS: atom_id res chain seq x y z
N MET A 1 30.48 -19.77 -21.84
CA MET A 1 29.39 -18.77 -21.71
C MET A 1 28.34 -19.42 -20.83
N THR A 2 28.42 -19.19 -19.52
CA THR A 2 27.50 -19.79 -18.54
C THR A 2 26.12 -19.18 -18.77
N ALA A 3 25.13 -19.99 -19.14
CA ALA A 3 23.76 -19.52 -19.27
C ALA A 3 23.34 -18.93 -17.92
N ALA A 4 23.02 -17.63 -17.91
CA ALA A 4 22.41 -17.02 -16.74
C ALA A 4 21.05 -17.71 -16.56
N GLY A 5 20.91 -18.51 -15.51
CA GLY A 5 19.64 -19.15 -15.20
C GLY A 5 18.56 -18.08 -15.01
N THR A 6 17.34 -18.40 -15.41
CA THR A 6 16.15 -17.62 -15.05
C THR A 6 15.42 -18.34 -13.93
N ALA A 7 14.79 -17.57 -13.05
CA ALA A 7 13.89 -18.07 -12.01
C ALA A 7 12.68 -17.14 -11.92
N ILE A 8 11.62 -17.64 -11.30
CA ILE A 8 10.34 -16.96 -11.18
C ILE A 8 10.30 -16.24 -9.83
N CYS A 9 9.82 -15.00 -9.83
CA CYS A 9 9.53 -14.26 -8.62
C CYS A 9 8.27 -14.82 -7.95
N ASP A 10 8.37 -15.26 -6.69
CA ASP A 10 7.24 -15.83 -5.92
C ASP A 10 6.12 -14.80 -5.62
N ALA A 11 6.41 -13.51 -5.77
CA ALA A 11 5.45 -12.44 -5.46
C ALA A 11 4.63 -11.95 -6.67
N CYS A 12 5.22 -11.96 -7.88
CA CYS A 12 4.56 -11.44 -9.09
C CYS A 12 4.60 -12.38 -10.29
N ASP A 13 5.07 -13.62 -10.10
CA ASP A 13 5.16 -14.68 -11.11
C ASP A 13 5.96 -14.33 -12.39
N ARG A 14 6.70 -13.22 -12.38
CA ARG A 14 7.55 -12.81 -13.51
C ARG A 14 8.87 -13.57 -13.50
N GLU A 15 9.28 -14.05 -14.66
CA GLU A 15 10.61 -14.63 -14.89
C GLU A 15 11.69 -13.54 -14.94
N GLY A 16 12.76 -13.75 -14.19
CA GLY A 16 13.91 -12.85 -14.14
C GLY A 16 15.23 -13.61 -14.02
N PRO A 17 16.38 -12.95 -14.23
CA PRO A 17 17.68 -13.58 -14.05
C PRO A 17 17.91 -13.91 -12.57
N VAL A 18 18.37 -15.14 -12.28
CA VAL A 18 18.61 -15.63 -10.89
C VAL A 18 19.48 -14.71 -10.05
N GLN A 19 20.40 -13.98 -10.70
CA GLN A 19 21.33 -13.06 -10.04
C GLN A 19 20.66 -11.78 -9.53
N GLN A 20 19.44 -11.47 -9.98
CA GLN A 20 18.68 -10.28 -9.55
C GLN A 20 17.57 -10.62 -8.56
N LEU A 21 17.30 -11.91 -8.32
CA LEU A 21 16.33 -12.33 -7.32
C LEU A 21 16.99 -12.35 -5.94
N ALA A 22 16.27 -11.84 -4.94
CA ALA A 22 16.67 -11.82 -3.55
C ALA A 22 15.78 -12.77 -2.75
N GLU A 23 16.36 -13.49 -1.79
CA GLU A 23 15.61 -14.26 -0.81
C GLU A 23 15.20 -13.33 0.35
N VAL A 24 13.92 -13.34 0.73
CA VAL A 24 13.36 -12.60 1.87
C VAL A 24 12.59 -13.59 2.75
N ILE A 25 12.74 -13.48 4.06
CA ILE A 25 12.07 -14.35 5.03
C ILE A 25 10.76 -13.68 5.48
N LEU A 26 9.64 -14.38 5.31
CA LEU A 26 8.32 -13.98 5.78
C LEU A 26 7.77 -15.00 6.79
N PRO A 27 6.67 -14.70 7.51
CA PRO A 27 6.00 -15.67 8.39
C PRO A 27 5.52 -16.94 7.69
N SER A 28 5.27 -16.87 6.38
CA SER A 28 4.90 -18.02 5.55
C SER A 28 6.10 -18.86 5.10
N GLY A 29 7.34 -18.42 5.40
CA GLY A 29 8.59 -19.04 4.95
C GLY A 29 9.43 -18.13 4.04
N PRO A 30 10.62 -18.59 3.63
CA PRO A 30 11.47 -17.86 2.70
C PRO A 30 10.82 -17.79 1.31
N MET A 31 10.93 -16.64 0.66
CA MET A 31 10.47 -16.42 -0.70
C MET A 31 11.55 -15.73 -1.55
N THR A 32 11.56 -16.03 -2.84
CA THR A 32 12.48 -15.48 -3.82
C THR A 32 11.78 -14.38 -4.62
N VAL A 33 12.23 -13.13 -4.47
CA VAL A 33 11.55 -11.94 -5.02
C VAL A 33 12.45 -11.12 -5.93
N CYS A 34 11.87 -10.51 -6.96
CA CYS A 34 12.58 -9.60 -7.85
C CYS A 34 12.89 -8.26 -7.15
N PRO A 35 13.78 -7.40 -7.71
CA PRO A 35 14.17 -6.13 -7.07
C PRO A 35 12.99 -5.19 -6.79
N GLU A 36 11.97 -5.19 -7.64
CA GLU A 36 10.77 -4.38 -7.44
C GLU A 36 9.94 -4.89 -6.26
N CYS A 37 9.69 -6.21 -6.20
CA CYS A 37 8.92 -6.81 -5.11
C CYS A 37 9.69 -6.85 -3.79
N ARG A 38 11.03 -6.81 -3.82
CA ARG A 38 11.89 -6.84 -2.64
C ARG A 38 11.54 -5.75 -1.65
N TYR A 39 11.31 -4.52 -2.12
CA TYR A 39 10.96 -3.40 -1.25
C TYR A 39 9.72 -3.71 -0.41
N HIS A 40 8.66 -4.21 -1.05
CA HIS A 40 7.43 -4.59 -0.37
C HIS A 40 7.62 -5.80 0.54
N ALA A 41 8.37 -6.81 0.11
CA ALA A 41 8.65 -7.99 0.92
C ALA A 41 9.46 -7.67 2.19
N GLU A 42 10.43 -6.76 2.10
CA GLU A 42 11.21 -6.30 3.26
C GLU A 42 10.35 -5.49 4.23
N GLU A 43 9.44 -4.65 3.74
CA GLU A 43 8.51 -3.91 4.59
C GLU A 43 7.52 -4.84 5.32
N LEU A 44 7.06 -5.91 4.66
CA LEU A 44 6.28 -6.99 5.27
C LEU A 44 7.08 -7.75 6.34
N ALA A 45 8.33 -8.05 6.06
CA ALA A 45 9.21 -8.73 7.00
C ALA A 45 9.45 -7.87 8.26
N ALA A 46 9.71 -6.58 8.09
CA ALA A 46 10.00 -5.65 9.18
C ALA A 46 8.82 -5.51 10.16
N ARG A 47 7.58 -5.59 9.67
CA ARG A 47 6.37 -5.48 10.51
C ARG A 47 5.85 -6.81 11.06
N SER A 48 6.47 -7.93 10.68
CA SER A 48 6.00 -9.26 11.05
C SER A 48 6.94 -9.94 12.04
N THR A 49 6.34 -10.73 12.93
CA THR A 49 7.05 -11.48 13.96
C THR A 49 6.86 -12.97 13.73
N VAL A 50 7.94 -13.74 13.91
CA VAL A 50 7.99 -15.20 13.71
C VAL A 50 8.85 -15.79 14.82
N ASP A 51 8.52 -17.00 15.26
CA ASP A 51 9.29 -17.68 16.30
C ASP A 51 10.57 -18.29 15.70
N CYS A 52 11.70 -18.05 16.35
CA CYS A 52 12.99 -18.62 15.94
C CYS A 52 12.97 -20.15 16.11
N GLU A 53 13.40 -20.90 15.09
CA GLU A 53 13.43 -22.38 15.15
C GLU A 53 14.46 -22.93 16.14
N GLY A 54 15.42 -22.10 16.58
CA GLY A 54 16.47 -22.48 17.54
C GLY A 54 16.04 -22.29 18.99
N CYS A 55 15.62 -21.09 19.37
CA CYS A 55 15.28 -20.75 20.77
C CYS A 55 13.77 -20.66 21.05
N GLY A 56 12.91 -20.64 20.02
CA GLY A 56 11.47 -20.44 20.17
C GLY A 56 11.05 -19.01 20.54
N GLU A 57 11.99 -18.07 20.62
CA GLU A 57 11.68 -16.67 20.91
C GLU A 57 11.06 -15.99 19.69
N THR A 58 9.99 -15.22 19.93
CA THR A 58 9.34 -14.41 18.91
C THR A 58 10.22 -13.22 18.54
N VAL A 59 10.74 -13.22 17.31
CA VAL A 59 11.62 -12.18 16.78
C VAL A 59 11.03 -11.57 15.50
N THR A 60 11.59 -10.46 15.03
CA THR A 60 11.16 -9.90 13.73
C THR A 60 11.65 -10.78 12.59
N ALA A 61 10.90 -10.87 11.49
CA ALA A 61 11.32 -11.68 10.35
C ALA A 61 12.63 -11.16 9.71
N THR A 62 12.95 -9.88 9.89
CA THR A 62 14.22 -9.28 9.47
C THR A 62 15.43 -9.72 10.28
N ASP A 63 15.25 -10.16 11.53
CA ASP A 63 16.34 -10.66 12.38
C ASP A 63 16.64 -12.14 12.16
N LEU A 64 15.84 -12.81 11.34
CA LEU A 64 15.99 -14.21 10.98
C LEU A 64 16.88 -14.37 9.75
N SER A 65 17.60 -15.49 9.71
CA SER A 65 18.40 -15.86 8.55
C SER A 65 18.42 -17.37 8.37
N ARG A 66 18.40 -17.81 7.11
CA ARG A 66 18.54 -19.21 6.75
C ARG A 66 19.98 -19.66 7.00
N THR A 67 20.13 -20.70 7.82
CA THR A 67 21.41 -21.25 8.22
C THR A 67 21.44 -22.74 7.88
N ALA A 68 22.41 -23.15 7.07
CA ALA A 68 22.64 -24.56 6.76
C ALA A 68 23.40 -25.23 7.90
N LEU A 69 22.81 -26.26 8.52
CA LEU A 69 23.44 -27.06 9.54
C LEU A 69 24.38 -28.11 8.92
N PRO A 70 25.31 -28.69 9.72
CA PRO A 70 26.27 -29.69 9.23
C PRO A 70 25.64 -30.98 8.70
N ASP A 71 24.42 -31.31 9.12
CA ASP A 71 23.63 -32.44 8.65
C ASP A 71 22.93 -32.17 7.30
N GLY A 72 23.07 -30.94 6.77
CA GLY A 72 22.47 -30.52 5.50
C GLY A 72 21.03 -30.02 5.62
N THR A 73 20.52 -29.88 6.85
CA THR A 73 19.20 -29.26 7.11
C THR A 73 19.34 -27.74 7.14
N ASP A 74 18.41 -27.03 6.51
CA ASP A 74 18.32 -25.57 6.63
C ASP A 74 17.35 -25.20 7.76
N MET A 75 17.77 -24.32 8.67
CA MET A 75 16.92 -23.73 9.71
C MET A 75 16.89 -22.22 9.61
N ILE A 76 15.76 -21.63 10.02
CA ILE A 76 15.55 -20.19 10.13
C ILE A 76 15.86 -19.75 11.58
N LEU A 77 17.04 -19.16 11.75
CA LEU A 77 17.59 -18.82 13.07
C LEU A 77 17.76 -17.32 13.24
N CYS A 78 17.56 -16.83 14.46
CA CYS A 78 17.93 -15.47 14.84
C CYS A 78 19.46 -15.33 14.89
N SER A 79 19.94 -14.08 14.92
CA SER A 79 21.38 -13.77 14.94
C SER A 79 22.16 -14.45 16.08
N ASN A 80 21.53 -14.66 17.25
CA ASN A 80 22.16 -15.33 18.39
C ASN A 80 22.30 -16.84 18.12
N CYS A 81 21.19 -17.52 17.83
CA CYS A 81 21.20 -18.96 17.55
C CYS A 81 22.11 -19.32 16.36
N ARG A 82 22.19 -18.45 15.33
CA ARG A 82 23.14 -18.66 14.24
C ARG A 82 24.58 -18.64 14.72
N THR A 83 24.92 -17.73 15.62
CA THR A 83 26.27 -17.65 16.22
C THR A 83 26.56 -18.91 17.03
N ASP A 84 25.61 -19.38 17.84
CA ASP A 84 25.76 -20.58 18.68
C ASP A 84 26.00 -21.84 17.83
N VAL A 85 25.19 -22.04 16.78
CA VAL A 85 25.34 -23.18 15.85
C VAL A 85 26.66 -23.10 15.09
N SER A 86 27.08 -21.89 14.70
CA SER A 86 28.36 -21.68 13.99
C SER A 86 29.58 -21.90 14.88
N ALA A 87 29.47 -21.65 16.18
CA ALA A 87 30.52 -21.90 17.15
C ALA A 87 30.65 -23.40 17.53
N GLY A 88 29.69 -24.24 17.13
CA GLY A 88 29.63 -25.64 17.54
C GLY A 88 29.35 -25.81 19.03
N GLU A 89 28.87 -24.75 19.69
CA GLU A 89 28.47 -24.77 21.08
C GLU A 89 27.06 -25.38 21.11
N ARG A 90 26.92 -26.55 21.76
CA ARG A 90 25.58 -27.10 22.02
C ARG A 90 24.80 -26.01 22.77
N PRO A 91 23.57 -25.66 22.36
CA PRO A 91 22.74 -24.73 23.12
C PRO A 91 22.61 -25.31 24.52
N GLY A 92 23.31 -24.67 25.47
CA GLY A 92 23.33 -25.09 26.85
C GLY A 92 21.96 -24.82 27.44
N ASP A 93 21.38 -25.84 28.05
CA ASP A 93 20.15 -25.79 28.84
C ASP A 93 20.18 -24.57 29.79
N ALA A 94 19.58 -23.46 29.37
CA ALA A 94 19.40 -22.27 30.18
C ALA A 94 18.14 -22.41 31.07
N ASP A 95 17.93 -23.59 31.65
CA ASP A 95 17.04 -23.78 32.80
C ASP A 95 17.87 -23.73 34.08
N GLY A 96 18.48 -22.57 34.31
CA GLY A 96 19.10 -22.20 35.58
C GLY A 96 18.04 -21.88 36.65
N ARG A 97 17.13 -22.82 36.95
CA ARG A 97 16.38 -22.78 38.20
C ARG A 97 17.35 -23.11 39.33
N SER A 98 17.79 -22.05 40.00
CA SER A 98 18.57 -22.10 41.22
C SER A 98 17.78 -22.83 42.31
N GLU A 99 18.05 -24.12 42.48
CA GLU A 99 17.68 -24.86 43.69
C GLU A 99 18.68 -24.48 44.80
N ALA A 100 18.28 -23.54 45.65
CA ALA A 100 18.88 -23.32 46.96
C ALA A 100 18.07 -24.10 48.00
N ASP A 101 18.50 -25.34 48.21
CA ASP A 101 18.82 -25.97 49.49
C ASP A 101 18.22 -25.38 50.81
N GLY A 102 17.32 -26.16 51.43
CA GLY A 102 17.46 -26.58 52.83
C GLY A 102 16.71 -25.82 53.95
N SER A 103 15.57 -26.38 54.43
CA SER A 103 15.47 -27.04 55.77
C SER A 103 14.05 -27.01 56.43
N GLU A 104 13.36 -28.15 56.38
CA GLU A 104 12.77 -28.94 57.48
C GLU A 104 11.86 -28.36 58.61
N THR A 105 10.55 -28.65 58.49
CA THR A 105 9.58 -29.22 59.49
C THR A 105 8.96 -28.34 60.64
N PRO A 106 7.93 -28.82 61.39
CA PRO A 106 6.49 -28.79 61.03
C PRO A 106 5.56 -28.17 62.14
N GLU A 107 4.24 -28.25 61.91
CA GLU A 107 3.12 -28.28 62.88
C GLU A 107 2.26 -27.01 63.14
N ASP A 108 0.94 -27.29 63.09
CA ASP A 108 -0.18 -26.73 63.85
C ASP A 108 -1.15 -25.70 63.21
N THR A 109 -2.23 -26.28 62.65
CA THR A 109 -3.64 -26.04 63.00
C THR A 109 -4.21 -24.61 63.00
N THR A 110 -5.16 -24.31 62.10
CA THR A 110 -6.59 -24.14 62.44
C THR A 110 -7.46 -23.77 61.24
N ALA A 111 -8.66 -24.35 61.26
CA ALA A 111 -9.83 -24.22 60.41
C ALA A 111 -10.17 -22.83 59.85
N ASN A 112 -10.72 -22.80 58.63
CA ASN A 112 -12.09 -22.29 58.48
C ASN A 112 -12.81 -22.90 57.27
N GLU A 113 -13.97 -23.46 57.58
CA GLU A 113 -15.01 -23.91 56.67
C GLU A 113 -15.88 -22.74 56.20
N ALA A 114 -16.37 -22.88 54.96
CA ALA A 114 -17.70 -22.48 54.43
C ALA A 114 -17.49 -22.12 52.95
N GLY A 115 -18.10 -22.75 51.95
CA GLY A 115 -19.33 -23.53 51.93
C GLY A 115 -20.18 -23.06 50.75
N SER A 116 -20.69 -24.02 49.98
CA SER A 116 -21.84 -23.94 49.05
C SER A 116 -21.57 -23.72 47.54
N THR A 117 -21.55 -24.85 46.83
CA THR A 117 -22.28 -25.11 45.56
C THR A 117 -23.81 -25.09 45.80
N PRO A 118 -24.66 -24.97 44.75
CA PRO A 118 -25.16 -26.11 43.95
C PRO A 118 -25.06 -25.87 42.42
N ASP A 119 -24.90 -26.88 41.54
CA ASP A 119 -25.90 -27.83 40.99
C ASP A 119 -27.07 -27.10 40.27
N ASP A 120 -27.58 -27.41 39.08
CA ASP A 120 -27.47 -28.56 38.16
C ASP A 120 -28.15 -28.17 36.81
N ALA A 121 -27.74 -28.84 35.71
CA ALA A 121 -28.55 -29.31 34.57
C ALA A 121 -29.41 -28.36 33.71
N SER A 122 -29.72 -28.63 32.43
CA SER A 122 -29.33 -29.62 31.41
C SER A 122 -30.14 -29.31 30.15
N ALA A 123 -29.76 -29.98 29.05
CA ALA A 123 -30.50 -30.25 27.81
C ALA A 123 -30.32 -29.22 26.67
N GLY A 124 -29.99 -29.60 25.43
CA GLY A 124 -29.81 -30.95 24.87
C GLY A 124 -30.20 -30.96 23.38
N ALA A 125 -29.59 -31.90 22.65
CA ALA A 125 -29.87 -32.34 21.28
C ALA A 125 -29.40 -31.40 20.13
N GLY A 126 -28.72 -31.88 19.08
CA GLY A 126 -28.35 -33.25 18.72
C GLY A 126 -28.31 -33.38 17.20
N SER A 127 -27.18 -33.90 16.70
CA SER A 127 -27.03 -34.68 15.45
C SER A 127 -27.27 -33.87 14.13
N GLU A 128 -26.74 -34.18 12.95
CA GLU A 128 -26.51 -35.46 12.29
C GLU A 128 -25.44 -35.34 11.19
N THR A 129 -24.79 -36.47 10.95
CA THR A 129 -23.86 -36.81 9.88
C THR A 129 -24.41 -36.63 8.47
N GLY A 130 -23.58 -36.16 7.54
CA GLY A 130 -23.91 -36.11 6.11
C GLY A 130 -22.69 -36.30 5.20
N ARG A 131 -22.26 -37.55 5.03
CA ARG A 131 -21.24 -38.01 4.08
C ARG A 131 -21.90 -38.33 2.72
N SER A 132 -21.58 -37.58 1.66
CA SER A 132 -21.90 -37.91 0.25
C SER A 132 -20.74 -37.44 -0.65
N LYS A 133 -19.87 -38.34 -1.11
CA LYS A 133 -19.87 -39.01 -2.42
C LYS A 133 -19.63 -38.08 -3.64
N ARG A 134 -18.39 -38.17 -4.12
CA ARG A 134 -17.93 -38.28 -5.52
C ARG A 134 -19.00 -38.09 -6.62
N ALA A 135 -18.77 -37.12 -7.51
CA ALA A 135 -19.18 -37.21 -8.91
C ALA A 135 -18.08 -36.59 -9.80
N THR A 136 -17.38 -37.48 -10.50
CA THR A 136 -16.68 -37.19 -11.75
C THR A 136 -17.71 -36.81 -12.82
N GLY A 137 -17.53 -35.67 -13.48
CA GLY A 137 -18.43 -35.18 -14.53
C GLY A 137 -17.69 -34.28 -15.51
N SER A 138 -17.09 -34.91 -16.50
CA SER A 138 -16.64 -34.33 -17.78
C SER A 138 -17.79 -33.71 -18.56
N GLY A 139 -17.57 -32.52 -19.14
CA GLY A 139 -18.49 -31.94 -20.14
C GLY A 139 -18.23 -30.47 -20.43
N GLY A 140 -17.33 -30.18 -21.36
CA GLY A 140 -17.31 -28.87 -22.04
C GLY A 140 -18.49 -28.73 -22.99
N PRO A 141 -18.80 -27.49 -23.42
CA PRO A 141 -19.01 -27.28 -24.85
C PRO A 141 -18.12 -26.17 -25.39
N SER A 142 -17.40 -26.52 -26.45
CA SER A 142 -16.79 -25.60 -27.41
C SER A 142 -17.85 -24.70 -28.02
N THR A 143 -17.65 -23.38 -27.97
CA THR A 143 -18.26 -22.46 -28.92
C THR A 143 -17.14 -21.64 -29.55
N ALA A 144 -16.76 -22.07 -30.75
CA ALA A 144 -15.98 -21.30 -31.69
C ALA A 144 -16.79 -20.07 -32.14
N HIS A 145 -16.20 -18.89 -32.04
CA HIS A 145 -16.58 -17.75 -32.88
C HIS A 145 -15.33 -17.19 -33.55
N ASP A 146 -15.17 -17.63 -34.80
CA ASP A 146 -14.57 -16.88 -35.90
C ASP A 146 -15.52 -15.70 -36.22
N PRO A 147 -14.99 -14.50 -36.50
CA PRO A 147 -15.04 -14.09 -37.89
C PRO A 147 -13.77 -13.39 -38.37
N GLY A 148 -13.31 -13.82 -39.55
CA GLY A 148 -12.24 -13.23 -40.32
C GLY A 148 -12.45 -11.77 -40.77
N ALA A 149 -11.29 -11.11 -40.87
CA ALA A 149 -10.78 -10.29 -41.96
C ALA A 149 -11.76 -9.51 -42.87
N THR A 150 -11.75 -8.19 -42.71
CA THR A 150 -11.54 -7.18 -43.77
C THR A 150 -10.74 -6.05 -43.10
N GLY A 151 -9.50 -5.70 -43.46
CA GLY A 151 -9.14 -5.13 -44.76
C GLY A 151 -9.70 -3.70 -44.85
N ASP A 152 -8.93 -2.68 -44.47
CA ASP A 152 -8.68 -1.49 -45.30
C ASP A 152 -7.80 -0.44 -44.61
N ALA A 153 -7.09 0.29 -45.48
CA ALA A 153 -5.94 1.14 -45.24
C ALA A 153 -6.25 2.49 -44.56
N SER A 154 -5.26 3.03 -43.85
CA SER A 154 -4.95 4.48 -43.76
C SER A 154 -3.58 4.64 -43.10
N ALA A 155 -2.52 4.85 -43.90
CA ALA A 155 -1.97 6.17 -44.21
C ALA A 155 -1.18 6.78 -43.03
N SER A 156 0.07 6.33 -42.89
CA SER A 156 1.08 6.94 -42.03
C SER A 156 1.64 8.19 -42.73
N ALA A 157 1.17 9.37 -42.31
CA ALA A 157 1.86 10.62 -42.60
C ALA A 157 2.97 10.82 -41.57
N GLY A 158 4.22 10.61 -42.00
CA GLY A 158 5.39 11.07 -41.27
C GLY A 158 5.42 12.59 -41.23
N SER A 159 5.73 13.15 -40.07
CA SER A 159 6.10 14.56 -39.92
C SER A 159 7.33 14.62 -39.05
N ASP A 160 8.47 14.44 -39.71
CA ASP A 160 9.76 14.92 -39.25
C ASP A 160 9.76 16.44 -39.17
N ALA A 161 10.43 16.92 -38.12
CA ALA A 161 11.35 18.05 -38.11
C ALA A 161 10.99 19.30 -37.29
N ARG A 162 12.04 19.72 -36.57
CA ARG A 162 12.40 21.06 -36.03
C ARG A 162 11.79 21.34 -34.64
N THR A 163 12.53 21.80 -33.64
CA THR A 163 13.61 22.79 -33.72
C THR A 163 14.46 22.75 -32.45
N GLY A 164 15.78 22.59 -32.59
CA GLY A 164 16.74 23.15 -31.65
C GLY A 164 17.30 24.45 -32.24
N SER A 165 17.45 25.48 -31.42
CA SER A 165 18.64 26.36 -31.37
C SER A 165 18.43 27.59 -30.46
N ASN A 166 19.39 27.75 -29.56
CA ASN A 166 19.81 28.99 -28.90
C ASN A 166 20.05 30.14 -29.89
N GLY A 167 19.90 31.39 -29.44
CA GLY A 167 20.49 32.53 -30.16
C GLY A 167 20.07 33.93 -29.71
N LYS A 168 20.70 34.42 -28.64
CA LYS A 168 21.24 35.79 -28.43
C LYS A 168 20.68 37.01 -29.19
N THR A 169 20.45 38.06 -28.37
CA THR A 169 20.82 39.48 -28.51
C THR A 169 20.05 40.39 -29.47
N GLY A 170 19.50 41.47 -28.89
CA GLY A 170 19.07 42.68 -29.58
C GLY A 170 18.58 43.71 -28.56
N THR A 171 19.51 44.49 -28.01
CA THR A 171 19.28 45.71 -27.25
C THR A 171 18.66 46.78 -28.12
N ASP A 172 17.63 47.47 -27.65
CA ASP A 172 17.40 48.88 -27.96
C ASP A 172 16.70 49.56 -26.79
N ALA A 173 17.26 50.71 -26.40
CA ALA A 173 16.86 51.55 -25.29
C ALA A 173 16.22 52.86 -25.81
N CYS A 174 15.59 53.57 -24.86
CA CYS A 174 15.06 54.95 -24.89
C CYS A 174 13.73 55.16 -25.64
N GLY A 175 12.77 55.96 -25.17
CA GLY A 175 12.67 56.80 -23.98
C GLY A 175 11.33 57.56 -23.96
N SER A 176 10.87 57.89 -22.74
CA SER A 176 9.96 58.97 -22.30
C SER A 176 8.88 59.55 -23.22
N ALA A 177 7.62 59.55 -22.77
CA ALA A 177 6.90 60.77 -22.36
C ALA A 177 5.45 60.47 -21.93
N ALA A 178 5.01 61.17 -20.89
CA ALA A 178 3.67 61.11 -20.34
C ALA A 178 2.65 61.88 -21.20
N THR A 179 1.45 61.32 -21.34
CA THR A 179 0.19 62.09 -21.43
C THR A 179 -0.92 61.24 -20.82
N GLY A 180 -1.56 61.78 -19.77
CA GLY A 180 -2.81 61.23 -19.27
C GLY A 180 -3.94 61.58 -20.22
N GLU A 181 -4.76 60.61 -20.54
CA GLU A 181 -6.12 60.82 -21.01
C GLU A 181 -7.04 59.86 -20.25
N ALA A 182 -7.99 60.46 -19.56
CA ALA A 182 -9.04 59.79 -18.81
C ALA A 182 -9.91 58.99 -19.79
N VAL A 183 -9.84 57.67 -19.69
CA VAL A 183 -10.81 56.79 -20.33
C VAL A 183 -11.88 56.51 -19.28
N THR A 184 -13.11 56.93 -19.56
CA THR A 184 -14.27 56.65 -18.73
C THR A 184 -14.49 55.15 -18.66
N ASP A 185 -14.33 54.58 -17.45
CA ASP A 185 -14.62 53.19 -17.12
C ASP A 185 -16.11 52.86 -17.38
N GLY A 186 -16.38 52.41 -18.60
CA GLY A 186 -17.58 51.65 -18.93
C GLY A 186 -17.47 50.27 -18.31
N ALA A 187 -18.07 50.12 -17.13
CA ALA A 187 -18.22 48.86 -16.42
C ALA A 187 -18.90 47.79 -17.29
N THR A 188 -18.10 46.92 -17.89
CA THR A 188 -18.43 45.51 -18.10
C THR A 188 -17.34 44.69 -17.43
N GLY A 189 -17.29 44.77 -16.11
CA GLY A 189 -16.51 43.85 -15.28
C GLY A 189 -17.08 42.44 -15.47
N LYS A 190 -16.55 41.70 -16.43
CA LYS A 190 -16.60 40.24 -16.43
C LYS A 190 -16.05 39.79 -15.08
N PRO A 191 -16.67 38.81 -14.39
CA PRO A 191 -16.17 38.37 -13.09
C PRO A 191 -14.71 37.95 -13.29
N ALA A 192 -13.83 38.52 -12.48
CA ALA A 192 -12.42 38.16 -12.47
C ALA A 192 -12.34 36.68 -12.08
N THR A 193 -12.22 35.81 -13.07
CA THR A 193 -11.98 34.38 -12.84
C THR A 193 -10.69 34.32 -12.05
N THR A 194 -10.76 33.90 -10.79
CA THR A 194 -9.61 33.82 -9.90
C THR A 194 -8.68 32.76 -10.45
N GLN A 195 -7.69 33.19 -11.23
CA GLN A 195 -6.68 32.30 -11.80
C GLN A 195 -5.62 32.06 -10.74
N THR A 196 -5.22 30.80 -10.60
CA THR A 196 -4.24 30.37 -9.60
C THR A 196 -3.05 29.74 -10.31
N ALA A 197 -1.84 30.15 -9.94
CA ALA A 197 -0.60 29.68 -10.58
C ALA A 197 -0.15 28.32 -10.02
N CYS A 198 0.36 27.45 -10.88
CA CYS A 198 1.07 26.23 -10.49
C CYS A 198 2.48 26.57 -9.99
N ASP A 199 2.90 26.00 -8.87
CA ASP A 199 4.21 26.31 -8.26
C ASP A 199 5.39 25.75 -9.05
N GLN A 200 5.17 24.72 -9.88
CA GLN A 200 6.22 24.07 -10.67
C GLN A 200 6.38 24.69 -12.06
N CYS A 201 5.29 24.78 -12.82
CA CYS A 201 5.35 25.28 -14.20
C CYS A 201 5.03 26.78 -14.35
N GLY A 202 4.47 27.41 -13.31
CA GLY A 202 4.04 28.83 -13.34
C GLY A 202 2.78 29.10 -14.18
N GLY A 203 2.16 28.06 -14.76
CA GLY A 203 0.94 28.19 -15.55
C GLY A 203 -0.24 28.67 -14.71
N LEU A 204 -1.10 29.51 -15.30
CA LEU A 204 -2.32 30.04 -14.66
C LEU A 204 -3.51 29.16 -14.99
N TYR A 205 -4.23 28.72 -13.96
CA TYR A 205 -5.38 27.83 -14.09
C TYR A 205 -6.62 28.42 -13.42
N SER A 206 -7.78 28.25 -14.05
CA SER A 206 -9.08 28.66 -13.49
C SER A 206 -9.72 27.61 -12.58
N ILE A 207 -9.05 26.46 -12.39
CA ILE A 207 -9.49 25.36 -11.53
C ILE A 207 -8.72 25.39 -10.22
N GLU A 208 -9.29 24.78 -9.18
CA GLU A 208 -8.53 24.45 -7.97
C GLU A 208 -7.36 23.54 -8.36
N LEU A 209 -6.14 23.91 -7.95
CA LEU A 209 -4.94 23.11 -8.16
C LEU A 209 -4.83 22.04 -7.08
N TYR A 210 -4.16 20.93 -7.40
CA TYR A 210 -3.87 19.90 -6.41
C TYR A 210 -2.91 20.44 -5.37
N ARG A 211 -3.20 20.17 -4.11
CA ARG A 211 -2.27 20.42 -3.01
C ARG A 211 -1.50 19.13 -2.80
N VAL A 212 -0.20 19.16 -3.09
CA VAL A 212 0.68 17.99 -3.02
C VAL A 212 1.70 18.19 -1.92
N THR A 213 2.01 17.13 -1.21
CA THR A 213 3.16 17.09 -0.30
C THR A 213 4.31 16.44 -1.04
N THR A 214 5.43 17.13 -1.14
CA THR A 214 6.64 16.59 -1.72
C THR A 214 7.41 15.74 -0.69
N VAL A 215 8.34 14.92 -1.16
CA VAL A 215 9.23 14.11 -0.30
C VAL A 215 10.04 14.95 0.71
N ASP A 216 10.23 16.24 0.43
CA ASP A 216 10.87 17.21 1.32
C ASP A 216 9.91 17.74 2.42
N GLY A 217 8.67 17.23 2.47
CA GLY A 217 7.63 17.62 3.43
C GLY A 217 7.00 18.98 3.16
N ARG A 218 7.20 19.56 1.96
CA ARG A 218 6.61 20.86 1.59
C ARG A 218 5.29 20.66 0.88
N THR A 219 4.32 21.48 1.23
CA THR A 219 3.03 21.53 0.55
C THR A 219 3.07 22.55 -0.58
N GLU A 220 2.89 22.08 -1.81
CA GLU A 220 2.92 22.89 -3.03
C GLU A 220 1.63 22.69 -3.85
N ARG A 221 1.35 23.61 -4.78
CA ARG A 221 0.15 23.60 -5.63
C ARG A 221 0.47 23.23 -7.06
N PHE A 222 0.06 22.05 -7.48
CA PHE A 222 0.38 21.48 -8.80
C PHE A 222 -0.84 21.47 -9.72
N CYS A 223 -0.62 21.72 -11.00
CA CYS A 223 -1.61 21.41 -12.04
C CYS A 223 -1.74 19.89 -12.24
N PRO A 224 -2.80 19.40 -12.92
CA PRO A 224 -2.97 17.97 -13.16
C PRO A 224 -1.72 17.32 -13.76
N ASP A 225 -1.12 17.96 -14.78
CA ASP A 225 0.06 17.45 -15.46
C ASP A 225 1.27 17.36 -14.51
N CYS A 226 1.62 18.46 -13.83
CA CYS A 226 2.74 18.45 -12.89
C CYS A 226 2.53 17.50 -11.70
N LYS A 227 1.27 17.27 -11.30
CA LYS A 227 0.93 16.30 -10.26
C LYS A 227 1.22 14.88 -10.72
N ASP A 228 0.80 14.51 -11.92
CA ASP A 228 1.09 13.18 -12.48
C ASP A 228 2.60 13.00 -12.71
N ASP A 229 3.27 13.99 -13.31
CA ASP A 229 4.73 13.98 -13.49
C ASP A 229 5.48 13.82 -12.15
N GLY A 230 5.02 14.52 -11.11
CA GLY A 230 5.64 14.48 -9.78
C GLY A 230 5.47 13.14 -9.07
N ILE A 231 4.37 12.42 -9.32
CA ILE A 231 4.15 11.05 -8.82
C ILE A 231 5.08 10.08 -9.56
N GLU A 232 5.16 10.17 -10.89
CA GLU A 232 6.01 9.28 -11.70
C GLU A 232 7.50 9.45 -11.36
N GLN A 233 7.92 10.66 -11.02
CA GLN A 233 9.29 10.96 -10.61
C GLN A 233 9.58 10.65 -9.14
N GLY A 234 8.58 10.24 -8.35
CA GLY A 234 8.72 9.98 -6.91
C GLY A 234 9.01 11.23 -6.08
N ILE A 235 8.65 12.41 -6.59
CA ILE A 235 8.82 13.71 -5.90
C ILE A 235 7.64 13.97 -4.96
N VAL A 236 6.46 13.46 -5.31
CA VAL A 236 5.22 13.62 -4.54
C VAL A 236 5.05 12.43 -3.59
N SER A 237 4.95 12.72 -2.29
CA SER A 237 4.70 11.71 -1.26
C SER A 237 3.22 11.55 -0.93
N ASP A 238 2.43 12.63 -1.04
CA ASP A 238 1.00 12.61 -0.77
C ASP A 238 0.26 13.64 -1.63
N VAL A 239 -1.00 13.35 -1.97
CA VAL A 239 -1.86 14.22 -2.79
C VAL A 239 -3.19 14.40 -2.09
N GLU A 240 -3.51 15.63 -1.74
CA GLU A 240 -4.83 15.98 -1.23
C GLU A 240 -5.85 16.07 -2.38
N LEU A 241 -7.03 15.48 -2.18
CA LEU A 241 -8.14 15.63 -3.12
C LEU A 241 -8.56 17.09 -3.23
N ARG A 242 -8.92 17.48 -4.46
CA ARG A 242 -9.60 18.75 -4.71
C ARG A 242 -11.04 18.68 -4.23
N ARG A 243 -11.63 19.82 -3.89
CA ARG A 243 -13.01 19.87 -3.38
C ARG A 243 -14.01 19.30 -4.38
N ALA A 244 -13.87 19.66 -5.65
CA ALA A 244 -14.71 19.12 -6.73
C ALA A 244 -14.62 17.59 -6.84
N GLN A 245 -13.39 17.06 -6.78
CA GLN A 245 -13.15 15.62 -6.86
C GLN A 245 -13.66 14.88 -5.61
N ALA A 246 -13.62 15.52 -4.44
CA ALA A 246 -14.19 14.95 -3.21
C ALA A 246 -15.72 14.84 -3.29
N TYR A 247 -16.40 15.83 -3.87
CA TYR A 247 -17.83 15.72 -4.14
C TYR A 247 -18.14 14.62 -5.16
N GLU A 248 -17.36 14.51 -6.24
CA GLU A 248 -17.49 13.44 -7.24
C GLU A 248 -17.30 12.05 -6.63
N ALA A 249 -16.32 11.89 -5.74
CA ALA A 249 -16.05 10.62 -5.04
C ALA A 249 -17.19 10.20 -4.09
N LEU A 250 -17.97 11.16 -3.57
CA LEU A 250 -19.18 10.90 -2.78
C LEU A 250 -20.46 10.88 -3.62
N GLY A 251 -20.37 11.05 -4.95
CA GLY A 251 -21.54 11.10 -5.83
C GLY A 251 -22.43 12.33 -5.61
N LEU A 252 -21.88 13.41 -5.06
CA LEU A 252 -22.59 14.63 -4.71
C LEU A 252 -22.39 15.75 -5.73
N GLU A 253 -23.36 16.65 -5.82
CA GLU A 253 -23.18 17.92 -6.53
C GLU A 253 -22.28 18.86 -5.70
N GLY A 254 -21.47 19.69 -6.38
CA GLY A 254 -20.41 20.52 -5.78
C GLY A 254 -20.85 21.61 -4.78
N SER A 255 -22.12 21.62 -4.37
CA SER A 255 -22.72 22.52 -3.39
C SER A 255 -23.54 21.77 -2.31
N ALA A 256 -23.37 20.46 -2.18
CA ALA A 256 -24.06 19.67 -1.17
C ALA A 256 -23.73 20.14 0.26
N SER A 257 -24.72 20.07 1.16
CA SER A 257 -24.56 20.51 2.55
C SER A 257 -23.74 19.51 3.37
N SER A 258 -23.23 19.93 4.53
CA SER A 258 -22.45 19.04 5.41
C SER A 258 -23.25 17.82 5.87
N ASP A 259 -24.57 17.94 6.03
CA ASP A 259 -25.45 16.81 6.36
C ASP A 259 -25.56 15.83 5.18
N ASP A 260 -25.67 16.35 3.94
CA ASP A 260 -25.67 15.52 2.72
C ASP A 260 -24.34 14.79 2.53
N VAL A 261 -23.22 15.49 2.78
CA VAL A 261 -21.87 14.91 2.76
C VAL A 261 -21.73 13.76 3.76
N ARG A 262 -22.24 13.95 4.99
CA ARG A 262 -22.22 12.89 6.01
C ARG A 262 -23.11 11.72 5.63
N GLN A 263 -24.30 11.97 5.10
CA GLN A 263 -25.22 10.92 4.67
C GLN A 263 -24.63 10.11 3.52
N ALA A 264 -24.11 10.77 2.49
CA ALA A 264 -23.45 10.14 1.35
C ALA A 264 -22.24 9.32 1.78
N TYR A 265 -21.41 9.84 2.70
CA TYR A 265 -20.30 9.08 3.28
C TYR A 265 -20.78 7.77 3.94
N LEU A 266 -21.83 7.81 4.75
CA LEU A 266 -22.37 6.62 5.41
C LEU A 266 -22.97 5.61 4.43
N GLU A 267 -23.59 6.08 3.35
CA GLU A 267 -24.12 5.23 2.28
C GLU A 267 -22.98 4.59 1.50
N GLN A 268 -22.00 5.37 1.06
CA GLN A 268 -20.86 4.91 0.30
C GLN A 268 -19.99 3.94 1.10
N VAL A 269 -19.74 4.20 2.38
CA VAL A 269 -19.01 3.28 3.27
C VAL A 269 -19.70 1.92 3.34
N LYS A 270 -21.04 1.87 3.43
CA LYS A 270 -21.78 0.60 3.45
C LYS A 270 -21.71 -0.14 2.12
N GLU A 271 -21.39 0.53 1.02
CA GLU A 271 -21.24 -0.06 -0.30
C GLU A 271 -19.81 -0.58 -0.52
N VAL A 272 -18.81 0.26 -0.23
CA VAL A 272 -17.40 -0.04 -0.55
C VAL A 272 -16.63 -0.76 0.57
N HIS A 273 -17.27 -1.05 1.72
CA HIS A 273 -16.59 -1.67 2.86
C HIS A 273 -15.95 -3.01 2.48
N PRO A 274 -14.67 -3.26 2.82
CA PRO A 274 -13.98 -4.51 2.44
C PRO A 274 -14.57 -5.78 3.06
N ASP A 275 -15.37 -5.67 4.12
CA ASP A 275 -16.12 -6.81 4.68
C ASP A 275 -17.26 -7.29 3.76
N ARG A 276 -17.57 -6.55 2.69
CA ARG A 276 -18.51 -6.96 1.65
C ARG A 276 -17.81 -7.69 0.52
N SER A 277 -18.54 -8.59 -0.13
CA SER A 277 -18.03 -9.36 -1.27
C SER A 277 -17.61 -8.51 -2.47
N ASP A 278 -18.16 -7.31 -2.59
CA ASP A 278 -17.95 -6.34 -3.66
C ASP A 278 -17.14 -5.10 -3.22
N GLY A 279 -16.75 -5.01 -1.94
CA GLY A 279 -16.05 -3.83 -1.43
C GLY A 279 -14.54 -3.88 -1.64
N SER A 280 -13.93 -2.71 -1.86
CA SER A 280 -12.49 -2.55 -2.02
C SER A 280 -11.91 -1.63 -0.96
N ARG A 281 -10.78 -2.03 -0.38
CA ARG A 281 -10.02 -1.18 0.55
C ARG A 281 -9.63 0.15 -0.11
N SER A 282 -9.26 0.14 -1.39
CA SER A 282 -8.84 1.35 -2.10
C SER A 282 -10.01 2.32 -2.29
N GLU A 283 -11.20 1.82 -2.60
CA GLU A 283 -12.42 2.63 -2.72
C GLU A 283 -12.83 3.19 -1.36
N PHE A 284 -12.76 2.38 -0.30
CA PHE A 284 -13.00 2.84 1.06
C PHE A 284 -12.05 3.98 1.47
N MET A 285 -10.76 3.85 1.18
CA MET A 285 -9.77 4.90 1.47
C MET A 285 -10.07 6.19 0.69
N LEU A 286 -10.46 6.10 -0.59
CA LEU A 286 -10.83 7.28 -1.39
C LEU A 286 -12.05 8.00 -0.80
N VAL A 287 -13.07 7.26 -0.38
CA VAL A 287 -14.29 7.79 0.24
C VAL A 287 -13.98 8.45 1.57
N GLN A 288 -13.09 7.87 2.37
CA GLN A 288 -12.62 8.47 3.61
C GLN A 288 -11.88 9.78 3.36
N GLN A 289 -10.94 9.80 2.41
CA GLN A 289 -10.16 10.99 2.06
C GLN A 289 -11.06 12.12 1.52
N ALA A 290 -12.07 11.77 0.72
CA ALA A 290 -13.08 12.72 0.23
C ALA A 290 -13.90 13.33 1.37
N TYR A 291 -14.36 12.53 2.33
CA TYR A 291 -15.10 13.03 3.49
C TYR A 291 -14.27 13.93 4.39
N GLU A 292 -13.02 13.56 4.70
CA GLU A 292 -12.10 14.37 5.49
C GLU A 292 -11.86 15.74 4.81
N ARG A 293 -11.60 15.75 3.51
CA ARG A 293 -11.41 16.98 2.73
C ARG A 293 -12.62 17.91 2.77
N LEU A 294 -13.84 17.39 2.77
CA LEU A 294 -15.07 18.20 2.78
C LEU A 294 -15.52 18.62 4.19
N ARG A 295 -15.03 17.95 5.24
CA ARG A 295 -15.34 18.26 6.63
C ARG A 295 -14.48 19.39 7.19
N ASP A 296 -13.25 19.52 6.71
CA ASP A 296 -12.26 20.47 7.24
C ASP A 296 -12.42 21.91 6.65
N ASP A 297 -13.44 22.16 5.83
CA ASP A 297 -13.88 23.46 5.27
C ASP A 297 -15.09 24.04 6.04
#